data_AF-A0AA89CBG2-F1
#
_entry.id   AF-A0AA89CBG2-F1
#
_cell.length_a   1.000
_cell.length_b   1.000
_cell.length_c   1.000
_cell.angle_alpha   90.00
_cell.angle_beta   90.00
_cell.angle_gamma   90.00
#
_symmetry.space_group_name_H-M   'P 1'
#
loop_
_entity.id
_entity.type
_entity.pdbx_description
1 polymer ?
#
loop_
_entity_poly.entity_id
_entity_poly.type
_entity_poly.pdbx_seq_one_letter_code
_entity_poly.pdbx_strand_id
1 'polypeptide(L)'
;MRTLCEILLVVTCVIFVRCDTNSEDITIYIPTQFQVECLNVLRDISLDLKNISAKIGSGNYFKNELQTILQSLKTATMKNVSAIERDFSLKIATLEKRVDEYETFATRSFEKVTFDVDSLNSSLSQLDASSCKCLPVSTNAEKVSLWVSIVRGYSSQYNSGSWSANQVIGKANVYPAYGDKVNTWAQSPNQLTANQYIEVGFAETLYVDKVNIYETYNAGGVKEIKFLNPSGLWETVWKTSHVQQITTSRIFSPKIKKTDYPTDILHITVDCTLARMYVEIDAIEIIGTRPSSEVVPDVELWVSSIKGYSSQHNTGSWAAIQVIGNPDVYPAYGDKQNTWAQASGQFTANQYIQVGYTESLYIKQIHIYETYNAGGVKEIKSLNPSGQWETIWSTNQAQRIQTSRIFSPPIKRTSFPTDTLHITVDCTVAGTYVEIDAIQIKGSRTNGKRNFRLSHKCPHVRLGFW
;
A
#
# COMPACT_ATOMS: atom_id res chain seq x y z
N MET A 1 -32.10 -16.26 -25.69
CA MET A 1 -32.36 -15.41 -24.48
C MET A 1 -32.25 -16.16 -23.14
N ARG A 2 -31.58 -17.32 -23.06
CA ARG A 2 -31.23 -18.01 -21.80
C ARG A 2 -29.76 -18.46 -21.70
N THR A 3 -28.90 -18.01 -22.62
CA THR A 3 -27.45 -18.36 -22.63
C THR A 3 -26.56 -17.15 -22.89
N LEU A 4 -27.12 -15.94 -22.76
CA LEU A 4 -26.39 -14.66 -22.78
C LEU A 4 -26.51 -13.93 -21.43
N CYS A 5 -26.92 -14.66 -20.39
CA CYS A 5 -26.98 -14.20 -19.00
C CYS A 5 -25.85 -14.76 -18.13
N GLU A 6 -24.88 -15.52 -18.68
CA GLU A 6 -23.79 -16.14 -17.90
C GLU A 6 -22.38 -15.70 -18.29
N ILE A 7 -22.16 -14.87 -19.33
CA ILE A 7 -20.79 -14.55 -19.81
C ILE A 7 -20.57 -13.04 -20.05
N LEU A 8 -21.26 -12.16 -19.33
CA LEU A 8 -20.82 -10.75 -19.24
C LEU A 8 -20.86 -10.23 -17.80
N LEU A 9 -20.38 -11.07 -16.87
CA LEU A 9 -20.16 -10.69 -15.48
C LEU A 9 -19.08 -11.53 -14.80
N VAL A 10 -17.91 -11.62 -15.44
CA VAL A 10 -16.59 -11.79 -14.79
C VAL A 10 -15.64 -11.03 -15.70
N VAL A 11 -15.26 -9.80 -15.38
CA VAL A 11 -14.21 -9.42 -14.43
C VAL A 11 -14.67 -8.10 -13.78
N THR A 12 -15.01 -7.95 -12.49
CA THR A 12 -14.71 -8.66 -11.25
C THR A 12 -15.81 -8.32 -10.22
N CYS A 13 -16.72 -9.26 -9.90
CA CYS A 13 -17.46 -9.39 -8.63
C CYS A 13 -18.52 -10.50 -8.79
N VAL A 14 -18.36 -11.61 -8.06
CA VAL A 14 -19.37 -12.68 -8.02
C VAL A 14 -20.31 -12.44 -6.83
N ILE A 15 -21.58 -12.19 -7.12
CA ILE A 15 -22.69 -12.17 -6.16
C ILE A 15 -23.63 -13.32 -6.56
N PHE A 16 -23.90 -14.26 -5.66
CA PHE A 16 -24.92 -15.30 -5.91
C PHE A 16 -26.25 -14.87 -5.28
N VAL A 17 -27.27 -14.75 -6.13
CA VAL A 17 -28.67 -14.53 -5.70
C VAL A 17 -29.47 -15.78 -6.03
N ARG A 18 -30.13 -16.36 -5.02
CA ARG A 18 -31.08 -17.46 -5.21
C ARG A 18 -32.48 -16.95 -4.88
N CYS A 19 -33.36 -16.92 -5.88
CA CYS A 19 -34.78 -16.71 -5.64
C CYS A 19 -35.43 -18.05 -5.30
N ASP A 20 -36.08 -18.11 -4.14
CA ASP A 20 -37.00 -19.17 -3.77
C ASP A 20 -38.41 -18.74 -4.24
N THR A 21 -39.12 -19.56 -5.00
CA THR A 21 -40.39 -19.16 -5.64
C THR A 21 -41.57 -19.10 -4.66
N ASN A 22 -41.34 -19.36 -3.38
CA ASN A 22 -42.38 -19.44 -2.35
C ASN A 22 -42.20 -18.46 -1.17
N SER A 23 -41.30 -17.47 -1.25
CA SER A 23 -41.23 -16.36 -0.29
C SER A 23 -40.92 -15.03 -0.96
N GLU A 24 -41.35 -13.91 -0.36
CA GLU A 24 -41.04 -12.55 -0.84
C GLU A 24 -39.60 -12.10 -0.51
N ASP A 25 -38.75 -12.98 0.02
CA ASP A 25 -37.40 -12.63 0.49
C ASP A 25 -36.29 -13.12 -0.44
N ILE A 26 -35.37 -12.20 -0.77
CA ILE A 26 -34.17 -12.47 -1.58
C ILE A 26 -32.97 -12.68 -0.64
N THR A 27 -32.30 -13.83 -0.76
CA THR A 27 -31.05 -14.11 -0.01
C THR A 27 -29.82 -14.07 -0.92
N ILE A 28 -28.79 -13.35 -0.48
CA ILE A 28 -27.55 -13.07 -1.24
C ILE A 28 -26.34 -13.65 -0.50
N TYR A 29 -25.46 -14.37 -1.21
CA TYR A 29 -24.20 -14.90 -0.68
C TYR A 29 -23.00 -14.12 -1.21
N ILE A 30 -22.13 -13.63 -0.31
CA ILE A 30 -20.95 -12.80 -0.62
C ILE A 30 -19.68 -13.46 -0.04
N PRO A 31 -18.58 -13.60 -0.81
CA PRO A 31 -17.31 -14.11 -0.30
C PRO A 31 -16.69 -13.17 0.75
N THR A 32 -16.10 -13.73 1.80
CA THR A 32 -15.56 -13.04 2.99
C THR A 32 -14.44 -12.03 2.74
N GLN A 33 -13.97 -11.85 1.50
CA GLN A 33 -12.87 -10.96 1.15
C GLN A 33 -13.28 -9.57 0.60
N PHE A 34 -14.58 -9.27 0.48
CA PHE A 34 -15.06 -7.99 -0.08
C PHE A 34 -16.14 -7.30 0.78
N GLN A 35 -16.15 -7.57 2.09
CA GLN A 35 -17.26 -7.17 2.96
C GLN A 35 -17.38 -5.67 3.28
N VAL A 36 -16.46 -4.78 2.89
CA VAL A 36 -16.51 -3.38 3.35
C VAL A 36 -16.90 -2.35 2.28
N GLU A 37 -16.65 -2.61 1.00
CA GLU A 37 -16.86 -1.61 -0.06
C GLU A 37 -18.25 -1.71 -0.72
N CYS A 38 -18.86 -2.90 -0.81
CA CYS A 38 -20.24 -3.05 -1.32
C CYS A 38 -21.32 -2.58 -0.33
N LEU A 39 -21.01 -2.50 0.97
CA LEU A 39 -22.01 -2.18 2.01
C LEU A 39 -22.37 -0.70 2.08
N ASN A 40 -21.50 0.22 1.63
CA ASN A 40 -21.78 1.66 1.66
C ASN A 40 -22.67 2.09 0.48
N VAL A 41 -22.42 1.55 -0.73
CA VAL A 41 -23.21 1.84 -1.93
C VAL A 41 -24.66 1.32 -1.80
N LEU A 42 -24.84 0.15 -1.19
CA LEU A 42 -26.18 -0.43 -0.97
C LEU A 42 -26.96 0.29 0.16
N ARG A 43 -26.26 0.90 1.13
CA ARG A 43 -26.90 1.67 2.22
C ARG A 43 -27.44 3.00 1.74
N ASP A 44 -26.70 3.68 0.86
CA ASP A 44 -27.11 4.96 0.28
C ASP A 44 -28.31 4.81 -0.67
N ILE A 45 -28.31 3.77 -1.50
CA ILE A 45 -29.43 3.45 -2.40
C ILE A 45 -30.69 3.04 -1.60
N SER A 46 -30.55 2.30 -0.50
CA SER A 46 -31.68 1.93 0.36
C SER A 46 -32.26 3.12 1.14
N LEU A 47 -31.45 4.11 1.50
CA LEU A 47 -31.87 5.31 2.21
C LEU A 47 -32.63 6.27 1.27
N ASP A 48 -32.15 6.40 0.02
CA ASP A 48 -32.79 7.21 -1.01
C ASP A 48 -34.14 6.61 -1.46
N LEU A 49 -34.22 5.29 -1.62
CA LEU A 49 -35.49 4.61 -1.97
C LEU A 49 -36.54 4.70 -0.85
N LYS A 50 -36.14 4.67 0.43
CA LYS A 50 -37.05 4.88 1.57
C LYS A 50 -37.52 6.33 1.69
N ASN A 51 -36.66 7.31 1.38
CA ASN A 51 -37.02 8.73 1.35
C ASN A 51 -37.95 9.07 0.18
N ILE A 52 -37.82 8.35 -0.95
CA ILE A 52 -38.70 8.48 -2.11
C ILE A 52 -40.06 7.83 -1.84
N SER A 53 -40.11 6.66 -1.18
CA SER A 53 -41.38 6.00 -0.83
C SER A 53 -42.17 6.75 0.25
N ALA A 54 -41.49 7.46 1.17
CA ALA A 54 -42.14 8.23 2.23
C ALA A 54 -42.77 9.57 1.76
N LYS A 55 -42.44 10.04 0.55
CA LYS A 55 -43.00 11.27 -0.04
C LYS A 55 -44.16 11.03 -1.01
N ILE A 56 -44.55 9.77 -1.25
CA ILE A 56 -45.62 9.40 -2.18
C ILE A 56 -46.89 9.11 -1.38
N GLY A 57 -47.57 10.19 -0.99
CA GLY A 57 -48.94 10.16 -0.46
C GLY A 57 -49.86 10.99 -1.37
N SER A 58 -50.60 10.29 -2.24
CA SER A 58 -51.78 10.75 -3.01
C SER A 58 -51.65 11.88 -4.05
N GLY A 59 -51.95 11.55 -5.32
CA GLY A 59 -52.95 12.33 -6.10
C GLY A 59 -52.49 13.26 -7.22
N ASN A 60 -52.31 12.72 -8.42
CA ASN A 60 -52.80 13.21 -9.73
C ASN A 60 -52.58 14.65 -10.26
N TYR A 61 -51.72 15.51 -9.69
CA TYR A 61 -51.46 16.84 -10.29
C TYR A 61 -50.16 16.97 -11.11
N PHE A 62 -49.23 16.02 -11.06
CA PHE A 62 -47.87 16.18 -11.63
C PHE A 62 -47.64 15.58 -13.02
N LYS A 63 -48.64 14.92 -13.62
CA LYS A 63 -48.45 14.20 -14.91
C LYS A 63 -48.36 15.14 -16.12
N ASN A 64 -48.94 16.34 -16.02
CA ASN A 64 -49.03 17.27 -17.15
C ASN A 64 -47.84 18.25 -17.25
N GLU A 65 -47.15 18.58 -16.17
CA GLU A 65 -45.93 19.41 -16.22
C GLU A 65 -44.69 18.63 -16.69
N LEU A 66 -44.60 17.34 -16.32
CA LEU A 66 -43.52 16.45 -16.77
C LEU A 66 -43.51 16.24 -18.28
N GLN A 67 -44.68 16.20 -18.93
CA GLN A 67 -44.75 16.03 -20.39
C GLN A 67 -44.34 17.29 -21.16
N THR A 68 -44.63 18.48 -20.64
CA THR A 68 -44.24 19.75 -21.25
C THR A 68 -42.72 19.93 -21.22
N ILE A 69 -42.07 19.58 -20.09
CA ILE A 69 -40.61 19.61 -19.93
C ILE A 69 -39.92 18.57 -20.84
N LEU A 70 -40.49 17.36 -20.95
CA LEU A 70 -39.96 16.30 -21.81
C LEU A 70 -40.02 16.69 -23.31
N GLN A 71 -41.02 17.46 -23.71
CA GLN A 71 -41.19 17.93 -25.09
C GLN A 71 -40.23 19.08 -25.45
N SER A 72 -39.94 19.96 -24.49
CA SER A 72 -38.91 21.01 -24.64
C SER A 72 -37.50 20.43 -24.72
N LEU A 73 -37.20 19.37 -23.94
CA LEU A 73 -35.92 18.65 -23.98
C LEU A 73 -35.68 17.90 -25.30
N LYS A 74 -36.72 17.31 -25.89
CA LYS A 74 -36.63 16.59 -27.18
C LYS A 74 -36.29 17.49 -28.36
N THR A 75 -36.63 18.79 -28.30
CA THR A 75 -36.43 19.72 -29.41
C THR A 75 -35.01 20.33 -29.42
N ALA A 76 -34.28 20.27 -28.29
CA ALA A 76 -32.97 20.90 -28.13
C ALA A 76 -31.77 20.00 -28.47
N THR A 77 -31.96 18.70 -28.73
CA THR A 77 -30.83 17.73 -28.82
C THR A 77 -30.90 16.83 -30.05
N MET A 78 -31.39 17.33 -31.18
CA MET A 78 -31.33 16.61 -32.48
C MET A 78 -30.39 17.30 -33.47
N LYS A 79 -29.08 17.26 -33.20
CA LYS A 79 -28.10 17.53 -34.27
C LYS A 79 -26.81 16.71 -34.31
N ASN A 80 -26.55 15.71 -33.45
CA ASN A 80 -25.29 14.93 -33.54
C ASN A 80 -25.34 13.43 -33.12
N VAL A 81 -26.51 12.84 -32.89
CA VAL A 81 -26.59 11.44 -32.40
C VAL A 81 -26.17 10.40 -33.45
N SER A 82 -26.47 10.63 -34.73
CA SER A 82 -26.16 9.68 -35.82
C SER A 82 -24.66 9.53 -36.10
N ALA A 83 -23.84 10.53 -35.76
CA ALA A 83 -22.39 10.45 -35.89
C ALA A 83 -21.76 9.57 -34.80
N ILE A 84 -22.35 9.57 -33.60
CA ILE A 84 -21.88 8.79 -32.44
C ILE A 84 -22.24 7.31 -32.61
N GLU A 85 -23.44 7.01 -33.13
CA GLU A 85 -23.87 5.62 -33.41
C GLU A 85 -22.99 4.93 -34.46
N ARG A 86 -22.53 5.70 -35.47
CA ARG A 86 -21.66 5.16 -36.53
C ARG A 86 -20.24 4.86 -36.03
N ASP A 87 -19.70 5.66 -35.11
CA ASP A 87 -18.37 5.48 -34.53
C ASP A 87 -18.32 4.28 -33.57
N PHE A 88 -19.37 4.09 -32.77
CA PHE A 88 -19.50 2.92 -31.89
C PHE A 88 -19.63 1.61 -32.66
N SER A 89 -20.39 1.61 -33.76
CA SER A 89 -20.57 0.40 -34.59
C SER A 89 -19.27 -0.07 -35.25
N LEU A 90 -18.40 0.87 -35.67
CA LEU A 90 -17.08 0.54 -36.24
C LEU A 90 -16.10 -0.01 -35.20
N LYS A 91 -16.16 0.50 -33.96
CA LYS A 91 -15.33 0.02 -32.84
C LYS A 91 -15.70 -1.39 -32.38
N ILE A 92 -16.99 -1.73 -32.38
CA ILE A 92 -17.46 -3.08 -32.03
C ILE A 92 -16.98 -4.11 -33.08
N ALA A 93 -17.14 -3.84 -34.37
CA ALA A 93 -16.69 -4.75 -35.43
C ALA A 93 -15.15 -4.99 -35.41
N THR A 94 -14.38 -4.01 -34.95
CA THR A 94 -12.92 -4.12 -34.82
C THR A 94 -12.52 -5.00 -33.64
N LEU A 95 -13.31 -5.00 -32.56
CA LEU A 95 -13.08 -5.82 -31.38
C LEU A 95 -13.46 -7.28 -31.62
N GLU A 96 -14.57 -7.54 -32.33
CA GLU A 96 -14.99 -8.90 -32.71
C GLU A 96 -13.91 -9.61 -33.54
N LYS A 97 -13.32 -8.92 -34.52
CA LYS A 97 -12.24 -9.48 -35.34
C LYS A 97 -10.98 -9.86 -34.54
N ARG A 98 -10.68 -9.12 -33.47
CA ARG A 98 -9.52 -9.40 -32.60
C ARG A 98 -9.77 -10.61 -31.71
N VAL A 99 -11.01 -10.84 -31.28
CA VAL A 99 -11.37 -12.04 -30.48
C VAL A 99 -11.20 -13.32 -31.31
N ASP A 100 -11.62 -13.31 -32.59
CA ASP A 100 -11.45 -14.45 -33.50
C ASP A 100 -9.97 -14.80 -33.75
N GLU A 101 -9.09 -13.79 -33.86
CA GLU A 101 -7.65 -13.98 -34.03
C GLU A 101 -6.99 -14.60 -32.77
N TYR A 102 -7.49 -14.29 -31.57
CA TYR A 102 -6.99 -14.85 -30.30
C TYR A 102 -7.47 -16.28 -30.04
N GLU A 103 -8.72 -16.62 -30.39
CA GLU A 103 -9.24 -17.99 -30.23
C GLU A 103 -8.55 -19.00 -31.17
N THR A 104 -8.13 -18.55 -32.35
CA THR A 104 -7.41 -19.36 -33.34
C THR A 104 -5.96 -19.67 -32.89
N PHE A 105 -5.36 -18.83 -32.04
CA PHE A 105 -4.01 -19.04 -31.50
C PHE A 105 -3.99 -20.02 -30.31
N ALA A 106 -5.05 -20.04 -29.50
CA ALA A 106 -5.16 -20.90 -28.31
C ALA A 106 -5.41 -22.38 -28.61
N THR A 107 -5.84 -22.74 -29.82
CA THR A 107 -6.21 -24.12 -30.21
C THR A 107 -5.06 -24.93 -30.83
N ARG A 108 -3.86 -24.39 -31.00
CA ARG A 108 -2.74 -25.07 -31.69
C ARG A 108 -1.66 -25.70 -30.80
N SER A 109 -1.82 -25.70 -29.50
CA SER A 109 -0.86 -26.35 -28.58
C SER A 109 -1.65 -27.11 -27.52
N PHE A 110 -1.19 -28.33 -27.19
CA PHE A 110 -1.74 -29.30 -26.22
C PHE A 110 -2.55 -30.46 -26.81
N GLU A 111 -1.94 -31.64 -26.70
CA GLU A 111 -2.39 -32.95 -27.14
C GLU A 111 -3.45 -33.51 -26.16
N LYS A 112 -4.57 -33.98 -26.69
CA LYS A 112 -5.78 -34.38 -25.94
C LYS A 112 -5.61 -35.80 -25.39
N VAL A 113 -5.41 -35.93 -24.08
CA VAL A 113 -5.57 -37.22 -23.37
C VAL A 113 -6.90 -37.19 -22.61
N THR A 114 -7.78 -38.15 -22.88
CA THR A 114 -9.10 -38.27 -22.25
C THR A 114 -9.07 -39.45 -21.29
N PHE A 115 -9.51 -39.25 -20.04
CA PHE A 115 -9.71 -40.33 -19.07
C PHE A 115 -11.20 -40.51 -18.77
N ASP A 116 -11.60 -41.77 -18.68
CA ASP A 116 -12.97 -42.24 -18.48
C ASP A 116 -13.41 -42.08 -17.02
N VAL A 117 -14.53 -41.39 -16.82
CA VAL A 117 -15.08 -40.99 -15.51
C VAL A 117 -15.58 -42.21 -14.72
N ASP A 118 -15.92 -43.31 -15.39
CA ASP A 118 -16.46 -44.50 -14.74
C ASP A 118 -15.37 -45.32 -14.02
N SER A 119 -14.11 -45.23 -14.46
CA SER A 119 -12.97 -45.84 -13.76
C SER A 119 -12.64 -45.16 -12.43
N LEU A 120 -12.88 -43.85 -12.33
CA LEU A 120 -12.61 -43.05 -11.13
C LEU A 120 -13.61 -43.33 -10.00
N ASN A 121 -14.88 -43.54 -10.36
CA ASN A 121 -15.95 -43.76 -9.40
C ASN A 121 -15.87 -45.14 -8.71
N SER A 122 -15.34 -46.17 -9.38
CA SER A 122 -15.12 -47.48 -8.74
C SER A 122 -14.02 -47.44 -7.67
N SER A 123 -12.99 -46.62 -7.86
CA SER A 123 -11.84 -46.50 -6.94
C SER A 123 -12.15 -45.69 -5.68
N LEU A 124 -13.13 -44.79 -5.72
CA LEU A 124 -13.55 -43.96 -4.59
C LEU A 124 -14.38 -44.71 -3.53
N SER A 125 -14.95 -45.87 -3.90
CA SER A 125 -15.78 -46.68 -2.99
C SER A 125 -14.97 -47.60 -2.05
N GLN A 126 -13.64 -47.69 -2.23
CA GLN A 126 -12.75 -48.53 -1.42
C GLN A 126 -11.84 -47.77 -0.45
N LEU A 127 -11.95 -46.43 -0.38
CA LEU A 127 -11.14 -45.63 0.55
C LEU A 127 -11.85 -45.54 1.90
N ASP A 128 -11.45 -46.40 2.83
CA ASP A 128 -11.84 -46.32 4.22
C ASP A 128 -11.34 -45.00 4.85
N ALA A 129 -12.20 -44.35 5.63
CA ALA A 129 -11.96 -43.05 6.27
C ALA A 129 -11.07 -43.12 7.53
N SER A 130 -10.20 -44.13 7.66
CA SER A 130 -9.30 -44.34 8.79
C SER A 130 -7.81 -44.34 8.44
N SER A 131 -7.43 -44.14 7.17
CA SER A 131 -6.01 -43.97 6.78
C SER A 131 -5.59 -42.53 6.44
N CYS A 132 -6.50 -41.55 6.45
CA CYS A 132 -6.16 -40.16 6.17
C CYS A 132 -5.83 -39.40 7.47
N LYS A 133 -4.65 -39.68 8.04
CA LYS A 133 -4.02 -38.71 8.95
C LYS A 133 -3.61 -37.51 8.12
N CYS A 134 -4.41 -36.46 8.15
CA CYS A 134 -3.92 -35.12 7.83
C CYS A 134 -2.72 -34.86 8.74
N LEU A 135 -1.51 -34.94 8.19
CA LEU A 135 -0.34 -34.38 8.87
C LEU A 135 -0.64 -32.90 9.05
N PRO A 136 -0.65 -32.36 10.28
CA PRO A 136 -0.76 -30.93 10.45
C PRO A 136 0.42 -30.31 9.71
N VAL A 137 0.16 -29.37 8.80
CA VAL A 137 1.20 -28.44 8.35
C VAL A 137 1.65 -27.70 9.60
N SER A 138 2.77 -28.14 10.15
CA SER A 138 3.50 -27.41 11.17
C SER A 138 4.02 -26.14 10.51
N THR A 139 3.25 -25.05 10.58
CA THR A 139 3.83 -23.71 10.42
C THR A 139 4.56 -23.36 11.72
N ASN A 140 5.63 -24.09 12.02
CA ASN A 140 6.64 -23.60 12.95
C ASN A 140 7.38 -22.49 12.23
N ALA A 141 6.79 -21.29 12.21
CA ALA A 141 7.52 -20.10 11.81
C ALA A 141 8.73 -19.98 12.74
N GLU A 142 9.92 -20.18 12.19
CA GLU A 142 11.16 -20.26 12.95
C GLU A 142 11.36 -18.98 13.75
N LYS A 143 11.61 -19.13 15.06
CA LYS A 143 11.97 -18.00 15.91
C LYS A 143 13.42 -17.66 15.68
N VAL A 144 13.66 -16.38 15.42
CA VAL A 144 14.96 -15.79 15.16
C VAL A 144 15.33 -14.91 16.34
N SER A 145 16.58 -15.01 16.77
CA SER A 145 17.21 -14.10 17.72
C SER A 145 18.07 -13.10 16.95
N LEU A 146 17.92 -11.81 17.27
CA LEU A 146 18.74 -10.73 16.74
C LEU A 146 19.32 -9.89 17.87
N TRP A 147 20.58 -9.55 17.73
CA TRP A 147 21.30 -8.62 18.61
C TRP A 147 21.29 -7.22 18.01
N VAL A 148 21.47 -6.20 18.84
CA VAL A 148 21.59 -4.82 18.37
C VAL A 148 22.71 -4.73 17.33
N SER A 149 22.39 -4.17 16.17
CA SER A 149 23.34 -3.90 15.09
C SER A 149 23.82 -2.46 15.09
N ILE A 150 23.01 -1.54 15.64
CA ILE A 150 23.30 -0.11 15.63
C ILE A 150 22.62 0.62 16.79
N VAL A 151 23.30 1.62 17.35
CA VAL A 151 22.70 2.61 18.25
C VAL A 151 22.24 3.81 17.43
N ARG A 152 20.98 4.20 17.59
CA ARG A 152 20.35 5.29 16.82
C ARG A 152 20.25 6.60 17.59
N GLY A 153 20.16 6.50 18.92
CA GLY A 153 20.00 7.64 19.81
C GLY A 153 20.16 7.23 21.25
N TYR A 154 20.48 8.17 22.12
CA TYR A 154 20.57 7.96 23.56
C TYR A 154 20.46 9.31 24.29
N SER A 155 20.01 9.29 25.54
CA SER A 155 19.94 10.51 26.36
C SER A 155 21.32 10.99 26.77
N SER A 156 22.14 10.07 27.28
CA SER A 156 23.47 10.33 27.78
C SER A 156 24.29 9.04 27.78
N GLN A 157 25.61 9.22 27.88
CA GLN A 157 26.54 8.12 28.10
C GLN A 157 27.66 8.61 29.01
N TYR A 158 28.32 7.69 29.71
CA TYR A 158 29.38 8.04 30.67
C TYR A 158 30.61 8.63 29.97
N ASN A 159 31.15 7.95 28.95
CA ASN A 159 32.17 8.50 28.06
C ASN A 159 32.01 7.96 26.62
N SER A 160 32.87 8.39 25.69
CA SER A 160 32.77 8.06 24.26
C SER A 160 33.31 6.68 23.87
N GLY A 161 33.99 5.98 24.77
CA GLY A 161 34.54 4.64 24.57
C GLY A 161 33.95 3.64 25.55
N SER A 162 34.48 3.63 26.77
CA SER A 162 33.99 2.80 27.87
C SER A 162 32.63 3.31 28.39
N TRP A 163 31.75 2.40 28.77
CA TRP A 163 30.40 2.75 29.22
C TRP A 163 29.56 3.55 28.17
N SER A 164 29.97 3.51 26.91
CA SER A 164 29.30 4.22 25.82
C SER A 164 28.05 3.48 25.35
N ALA A 165 27.12 4.18 24.70
CA ALA A 165 25.91 3.55 24.18
C ALA A 165 26.24 2.42 23.18
N ASN A 166 27.33 2.56 22.41
CA ASN A 166 27.76 1.56 21.43
C ASN A 166 28.19 0.22 22.04
N GLN A 167 28.39 0.14 23.36
CA GLN A 167 28.75 -1.12 24.01
C GLN A 167 27.62 -2.17 23.95
N VAL A 168 26.36 -1.75 23.72
CA VAL A 168 25.23 -2.69 23.58
C VAL A 168 25.18 -3.40 22.23
N ILE A 169 26.04 -3.03 21.27
CA ILE A 169 26.07 -3.60 19.93
C ILE A 169 26.64 -5.02 19.98
N GLY A 170 25.92 -5.97 19.38
CA GLY A 170 26.30 -7.38 19.36
C GLY A 170 25.86 -8.14 20.61
N LYS A 171 26.56 -9.25 20.88
CA LYS A 171 26.27 -10.13 22.01
C LYS A 171 26.79 -9.52 23.32
N ALA A 172 26.22 -9.97 24.43
CA ALA A 172 26.69 -9.67 25.78
C ALA A 172 28.20 -9.92 25.94
N ASN A 173 28.92 -8.92 26.46
CA ASN A 173 30.35 -8.98 26.75
C ASN A 173 30.64 -9.15 28.26
N VAL A 174 29.68 -8.82 29.11
CA VAL A 174 29.83 -8.83 30.58
C VAL A 174 28.98 -9.91 31.23
N TYR A 175 27.72 -10.08 30.83
CA TYR A 175 26.84 -11.10 31.37
C TYR A 175 27.45 -12.51 31.15
N PRO A 176 27.41 -13.41 32.15
CA PRO A 176 26.65 -13.35 33.40
C PRO A 176 27.34 -12.64 34.57
N ALA A 177 28.51 -12.02 34.39
CA ALA A 177 29.15 -11.29 35.48
C ALA A 177 28.34 -10.05 35.89
N TYR A 178 28.41 -9.71 37.18
CA TYR A 178 27.84 -8.48 37.75
C TYR A 178 28.96 -7.49 38.07
N GLY A 179 28.64 -6.20 38.03
CA GLY A 179 29.49 -5.12 38.50
C GLY A 179 29.62 -4.01 37.48
N ASP A 180 30.24 -2.92 37.92
CA ASP A 180 30.59 -1.78 37.09
C ASP A 180 31.72 -2.17 36.12
N LYS A 181 31.39 -2.31 34.83
CA LYS A 181 32.29 -2.84 33.81
C LYS A 181 32.23 -1.99 32.54
N VAL A 182 33.40 -1.62 32.02
CA VAL A 182 33.58 -0.73 30.86
C VAL A 182 32.86 -1.14 29.56
N ASN A 183 32.43 -2.39 29.41
CA ASN A 183 31.83 -2.94 28.19
C ASN A 183 30.31 -2.96 28.24
N THR A 184 29.69 -2.02 28.95
CA THR A 184 28.23 -1.84 29.07
C THR A 184 27.84 -0.44 28.61
N TRP A 185 26.56 -0.13 28.48
CA TRP A 185 26.09 1.26 28.43
C TRP A 185 25.74 1.75 29.83
N ALA A 186 26.29 2.91 30.21
CA ALA A 186 25.93 3.62 31.44
C ALA A 186 25.64 5.10 31.17
N GLN A 187 24.82 5.70 32.02
CA GLN A 187 24.41 7.10 31.91
C GLN A 187 25.51 8.05 32.38
N SER A 188 25.44 9.32 31.96
CA SER A 188 26.38 10.34 32.43
C SER A 188 26.30 10.52 33.96
N PRO A 189 27.43 10.71 34.68
CA PRO A 189 27.44 10.92 36.14
C PRO A 189 26.55 12.08 36.59
N ASN A 190 26.37 13.10 35.75
CA ASN A 190 25.59 14.29 36.06
C ASN A 190 24.11 14.17 35.67
N GLN A 191 23.68 13.02 35.14
CA GLN A 191 22.34 12.84 34.54
C GLN A 191 21.70 11.51 34.97
N LEU A 192 21.78 11.18 36.27
CA LEU A 192 21.10 10.02 36.86
C LEU A 192 19.60 10.31 37.10
N THR A 193 18.87 10.55 36.01
CA THR A 193 17.44 10.93 36.04
C THR A 193 16.53 9.76 35.71
N ALA A 194 15.22 9.98 35.88
CA ALA A 194 14.22 8.94 35.62
C ALA A 194 14.00 8.66 34.12
N ASN A 195 14.50 9.50 33.20
CA ASN A 195 14.14 9.46 31.77
C ASN A 195 15.36 9.21 30.87
N GLN A 196 16.35 8.47 31.36
CA GLN A 196 17.50 8.11 30.55
C GLN A 196 17.06 7.08 29.51
N TYR A 197 17.55 7.16 28.28
CA TYR A 197 17.10 6.29 27.20
C TYR A 197 18.22 5.88 26.27
N ILE A 198 17.99 4.75 25.60
CA ILE A 198 18.75 4.30 24.44
C ILE A 198 17.79 3.81 23.36
N GLU A 199 18.10 4.17 22.12
CA GLU A 199 17.39 3.76 20.91
C GLU A 199 18.31 2.88 20.08
N VAL A 200 17.85 1.68 19.75
CA VAL A 200 18.66 0.66 19.10
C VAL A 200 17.96 0.10 17.87
N GLY A 201 18.75 -0.27 16.87
CA GLY A 201 18.32 -0.93 15.65
C GLY A 201 18.83 -2.38 15.56
N PHE A 202 18.10 -3.22 14.83
CA PHE A 202 18.43 -4.61 14.55
C PHE A 202 18.67 -4.82 13.05
N ALA A 203 19.28 -5.93 12.67
CA ALA A 203 19.66 -6.20 11.27
C ALA A 203 18.44 -6.38 10.33
N GLU A 204 17.30 -6.80 10.87
CA GLU A 204 16.05 -7.00 10.13
C GLU A 204 14.84 -6.83 11.06
N THR A 205 13.66 -6.57 10.48
CA THR A 205 12.41 -6.43 11.24
C THR A 205 11.86 -7.79 11.67
N LEU A 206 11.34 -7.89 12.90
CA LEU A 206 10.66 -9.09 13.40
C LEU A 206 9.27 -8.75 13.95
N TYR A 207 8.35 -9.71 13.87
CA TYR A 207 7.24 -9.79 14.82
C TYR A 207 7.83 -10.22 16.17
N VAL A 208 8.14 -9.22 17.00
CA VAL A 208 8.88 -9.42 18.26
C VAL A 208 7.97 -10.10 19.29
N ASP A 209 8.45 -11.23 19.81
CA ASP A 209 7.81 -11.98 20.88
C ASP A 209 8.46 -11.72 22.24
N LYS A 210 9.78 -11.51 22.25
CA LYS A 210 10.57 -11.24 23.46
C LYS A 210 11.59 -10.14 23.19
N VAL A 211 11.79 -9.32 24.22
CA VAL A 211 12.92 -8.40 24.33
C VAL A 211 13.71 -8.85 25.56
N ASN A 212 14.97 -9.21 25.37
CA ASN A 212 15.89 -9.58 26.43
C ASN A 212 16.89 -8.43 26.61
N ILE A 213 16.95 -7.88 27.82
CA ILE A 213 17.86 -6.80 28.19
C ILE A 213 18.83 -7.36 29.23
N TYR A 214 20.12 -7.39 28.93
CA TYR A 214 21.15 -7.95 29.78
C TYR A 214 21.63 -6.85 30.73
N GLU A 215 21.06 -6.81 31.94
CA GLU A 215 21.37 -5.81 32.96
C GLU A 215 22.48 -6.35 33.88
N THR A 216 23.59 -5.62 34.01
CA THR A 216 24.82 -6.12 34.67
C THR A 216 25.28 -5.27 35.86
N TYR A 217 24.72 -4.08 36.07
CA TYR A 217 24.97 -3.27 37.26
C TYR A 217 23.72 -2.45 37.64
N ASN A 218 23.33 -2.48 38.92
CA ASN A 218 22.06 -1.95 39.42
C ASN A 218 20.86 -2.26 38.51
N ALA A 219 20.65 -3.54 38.21
CA ALA A 219 19.57 -4.01 37.36
C ALA A 219 18.19 -3.65 37.95
N GLY A 220 17.15 -3.62 37.10
CA GLY A 220 15.79 -3.25 37.53
C GLY A 220 15.38 -1.81 37.21
N GLY A 221 16.28 -1.03 36.60
CA GLY A 221 16.02 0.35 36.22
C GLY A 221 15.19 0.51 34.94
N VAL A 222 15.08 -0.52 34.08
CA VAL A 222 14.25 -0.43 32.86
C VAL A 222 12.79 -0.13 33.23
N LYS A 223 12.25 0.97 32.72
CA LYS A 223 10.90 1.45 33.06
C LYS A 223 9.90 1.45 31.90
N GLU A 224 10.39 1.53 30.66
CA GLU A 224 9.55 1.59 29.47
C GLU A 224 10.28 1.00 28.26
N ILE A 225 9.56 0.22 27.45
CA ILE A 225 10.02 -0.30 26.15
C ILE A 225 8.99 0.12 25.11
N LYS A 226 9.45 0.76 24.04
CA LYS A 226 8.63 1.16 22.88
C LYS A 226 9.19 0.59 21.61
N PHE A 227 8.29 0.29 20.67
CA PHE A 227 8.62 -0.06 19.30
C PHE A 227 8.30 1.11 18.38
N LEU A 228 9.13 1.34 17.38
CA LEU A 228 8.77 2.26 16.30
C LEU A 228 7.77 1.56 15.38
N ASN A 229 6.58 2.15 15.21
CA ASN A 229 5.55 1.61 14.34
C ASN A 229 5.75 2.05 12.87
N PRO A 230 5.04 1.44 11.90
CA PRO A 230 5.19 1.78 10.47
C PRO A 230 4.84 3.23 10.11
N SER A 231 4.09 3.93 10.97
CA SER A 231 3.78 5.34 10.80
C SER A 231 4.86 6.28 11.34
N GLY A 232 5.98 5.73 11.85
CA GLY A 232 7.07 6.49 12.44
C GLY A 232 6.79 7.01 13.85
N LEU A 233 5.79 6.45 14.55
CA LEU A 233 5.42 6.81 15.92
C LEU A 233 5.86 5.75 16.92
N TRP A 234 6.26 6.18 18.11
CA TRP A 234 6.62 5.29 19.20
C TRP A 234 5.38 4.69 19.88
N GLU A 235 5.26 3.37 19.91
CA GLU A 235 4.23 2.64 20.64
C GLU A 235 4.80 1.93 21.85
N THR A 236 4.28 2.21 23.05
CA THR A 236 4.68 1.52 24.28
C THR A 236 4.18 0.08 24.30
N VAL A 237 5.12 -0.88 24.35
CA VAL A 237 4.82 -2.31 24.43
C VAL A 237 5.00 -2.88 25.83
N TRP A 238 5.76 -2.20 26.69
CA TRP A 238 5.86 -2.53 28.11
C TRP A 238 6.20 -1.29 28.93
N LYS A 239 5.66 -1.20 30.14
CA LYS A 239 5.92 -0.11 31.08
C LYS A 239 5.70 -0.56 32.53
N THR A 240 6.45 0.03 33.46
CA THR A 240 6.19 -0.05 34.90
C THR A 240 6.20 1.35 35.51
N SER A 241 5.48 1.53 36.62
CA SER A 241 5.60 2.69 37.50
C SER A 241 6.52 2.45 38.70
N HIS A 242 6.97 1.20 38.90
CA HIS A 242 7.80 0.78 40.02
C HIS A 242 9.05 0.08 39.47
N VAL A 243 10.16 0.82 39.43
CA VAL A 243 11.47 0.25 39.14
C VAL A 243 12.06 -0.44 40.38
N GLN A 244 13.08 -1.25 40.18
CA GLN A 244 13.75 -2.00 41.25
C GLN A 244 15.25 -1.70 41.22
N GLN A 245 15.92 -1.91 42.34
CA GLN A 245 17.38 -1.98 42.38
C GLN A 245 17.77 -3.42 42.73
N ILE A 246 18.45 -4.07 41.80
CA ILE A 246 18.90 -5.44 41.89
C ILE A 246 20.41 -5.44 41.76
N THR A 247 21.09 -5.91 42.79
CA THR A 247 22.56 -5.92 42.88
C THR A 247 23.17 -7.24 42.38
N THR A 248 22.52 -7.85 41.40
CA THR A 248 22.97 -9.03 40.66
C THR A 248 22.70 -8.84 39.18
N SER A 249 23.47 -9.48 38.31
CA SER A 249 23.22 -9.48 36.86
C SER A 249 21.96 -10.28 36.54
N ARG A 250 21.24 -9.91 35.48
CA ARG A 250 20.08 -10.67 35.01
C ARG A 250 19.79 -10.44 33.52
N ILE A 251 19.02 -11.35 32.95
CA ILE A 251 18.32 -11.12 31.68
C ILE A 251 16.92 -10.66 32.01
N PHE A 252 16.65 -9.38 31.81
CA PHE A 252 15.31 -8.82 31.95
C PHE A 252 14.51 -9.09 30.67
N SER A 253 13.47 -9.92 30.80
CA SER A 253 12.61 -10.35 29.69
C SER A 253 11.13 -10.19 30.07
N PRO A 254 10.59 -8.96 30.07
CA PRO A 254 9.21 -8.72 30.46
C PRO A 254 8.22 -9.28 29.43
N LYS A 255 6.99 -9.56 29.87
CA LYS A 255 5.88 -9.86 28.95
C LYS A 255 5.46 -8.57 28.24
N ILE A 256 5.81 -8.46 26.97
CA ILE A 256 5.46 -7.32 26.11
C ILE A 256 4.04 -7.46 25.52
N LYS A 257 3.41 -6.33 25.22
CA LYS A 257 2.21 -6.25 24.39
C LYS A 257 2.58 -6.72 22.98
N LYS A 258 1.81 -7.68 22.45
CA LYS A 258 1.97 -8.13 21.05
C LYS A 258 1.58 -7.01 20.09
N THR A 259 2.37 -6.83 19.04
CA THR A 259 2.08 -5.93 17.91
C THR A 259 1.63 -6.74 16.70
N ASP A 260 0.84 -6.11 15.83
CA ASP A 260 0.40 -6.66 14.54
C ASP A 260 1.28 -6.19 13.37
N TYR A 261 2.37 -5.48 13.68
CA TYR A 261 3.41 -5.06 12.77
C TYR A 261 4.79 -5.56 13.23
N PRO A 262 5.72 -5.82 12.30
CA PRO A 262 7.10 -6.11 12.65
C PRO A 262 7.89 -4.82 12.90
N THR A 263 8.94 -4.90 13.71
CA THR A 263 9.84 -3.77 13.98
C THR A 263 11.28 -4.24 14.08
N ASP A 264 12.21 -3.34 13.77
CA ASP A 264 13.65 -3.46 13.95
C ASP A 264 14.20 -2.34 14.85
N ILE A 265 13.34 -1.54 15.49
CA ILE A 265 13.76 -0.35 16.25
C ILE A 265 13.05 -0.30 17.59
N LEU A 266 13.85 -0.25 18.66
CA LEU A 266 13.40 -0.15 20.05
C LEU A 266 13.84 1.19 20.65
N HIS A 267 12.99 1.76 21.51
CA HIS A 267 13.35 2.79 22.47
C HIS A 267 13.18 2.22 23.88
N ILE A 268 14.26 2.20 24.65
CA ILE A 268 14.27 1.69 26.03
C ILE A 268 14.56 2.85 26.95
N THR A 269 13.69 3.07 27.93
CA THR A 269 13.89 4.09 28.97
C THR A 269 14.25 3.40 30.30
N VAL A 270 15.26 3.92 30.97
CA VAL A 270 15.72 3.51 32.30
C VAL A 270 15.55 4.64 33.32
N ASP A 271 15.25 4.26 34.55
CA ASP A 271 15.18 5.14 35.72
C ASP A 271 16.38 4.89 36.64
N CYS A 272 17.26 5.87 36.73
CA CYS A 272 18.45 5.77 37.59
C CYS A 272 18.19 6.28 39.03
N THR A 273 17.01 6.84 39.32
CA THR A 273 16.76 7.60 40.55
C THR A 273 16.68 6.71 41.79
N LEU A 274 16.17 5.48 41.64
CA LEU A 274 16.08 4.52 42.74
C LEU A 274 17.47 4.03 43.16
N ALA A 275 18.30 3.63 42.19
CA ALA A 275 19.66 3.18 42.46
C ALA A 275 20.57 4.32 42.94
N ARG A 276 20.26 5.57 42.55
CA ARG A 276 21.13 6.76 42.73
C ARG A 276 22.56 6.54 42.20
N MET A 277 22.68 5.64 41.24
CA MET A 277 23.91 5.12 40.63
C MET A 277 23.60 4.70 39.18
N TYR A 278 24.63 4.32 38.42
CA TYR A 278 24.49 3.83 37.04
C TYR A 278 23.64 2.57 36.97
N VAL A 279 22.74 2.53 35.99
CA VAL A 279 22.06 1.32 35.55
C VAL A 279 22.75 0.87 34.27
N GLU A 280 23.37 -0.30 34.28
CA GLU A 280 24.18 -0.76 33.15
C GLU A 280 23.47 -1.83 32.32
N ILE A 281 23.43 -1.60 31.01
CA ILE A 281 22.95 -2.55 30.01
C ILE A 281 24.15 -3.04 29.20
N ASP A 282 24.41 -4.34 29.24
CA ASP A 282 25.49 -4.98 28.47
C ASP A 282 25.06 -5.27 27.03
N ALA A 283 23.86 -5.81 26.82
CA ALA A 283 23.34 -6.12 25.50
C ALA A 283 21.82 -6.13 25.46
N ILE A 284 21.27 -6.05 24.24
CA ILE A 284 19.84 -6.18 23.99
C ILE A 284 19.64 -7.17 22.84
N GLU A 285 18.70 -8.10 23.03
CA GLU A 285 18.32 -9.11 22.07
C GLU A 285 16.80 -9.08 21.86
N ILE A 286 16.37 -9.17 20.61
CA ILE A 286 14.97 -9.44 20.28
C ILE A 286 14.84 -10.87 19.77
N ILE A 287 13.77 -11.54 20.18
CA ILE A 287 13.38 -12.85 19.65
C ILE A 287 12.00 -12.70 19.05
N GLY A 288 11.85 -13.12 17.80
CA GLY A 288 10.61 -12.95 17.07
C GLY A 288 10.53 -13.89 15.88
N THR A 289 9.42 -13.82 15.16
CA THR A 289 9.32 -14.44 13.84
C THR A 289 9.65 -13.40 12.80
N ARG A 290 10.43 -13.77 11.79
CA ARG A 290 10.50 -12.96 10.57
C ARG A 290 9.07 -12.77 10.06
N PRO A 291 8.72 -11.58 9.54
CA PRO A 291 7.57 -11.49 8.66
C PRO A 291 7.69 -12.64 7.67
N SER A 292 6.65 -13.47 7.58
CA SER A 292 6.67 -14.60 6.64
C SER A 292 7.14 -14.08 5.30
N SER A 293 8.13 -14.72 4.68
CA SER A 293 8.40 -14.53 3.26
C SER A 293 7.25 -15.09 2.42
N GLU A 294 6.01 -14.69 2.72
CA GLU A 294 5.17 -14.24 1.63
C GLU A 294 5.89 -13.01 1.11
N VAL A 295 6.57 -13.16 -0.02
CA VAL A 295 6.76 -12.04 -0.92
C VAL A 295 5.36 -11.50 -1.11
N VAL A 296 4.97 -10.44 -0.37
CA VAL A 296 3.86 -9.62 -0.82
C VAL A 296 4.41 -9.07 -2.14
N PRO A 297 3.94 -9.59 -3.29
CA PRO A 297 4.53 -9.19 -4.55
C PRO A 297 4.42 -7.68 -4.61
N ASP A 298 5.50 -7.03 -5.02
CA ASP A 298 5.43 -5.62 -5.32
C ASP A 298 4.26 -5.42 -6.28
N VAL A 299 3.40 -4.48 -5.93
CA VAL A 299 2.24 -4.18 -6.73
C VAL A 299 2.68 -3.20 -7.79
N GLU A 300 2.23 -3.45 -9.01
CA GLU A 300 2.42 -2.55 -10.13
C GLU A 300 1.13 -1.75 -10.34
N LEU A 301 1.24 -0.43 -10.30
CA LEU A 301 0.12 0.48 -10.49
C LEU A 301 0.40 1.39 -11.67
N TRP A 302 -0.59 1.50 -12.55
CA TRP A 302 -0.64 2.51 -13.60
C TRP A 302 -1.23 3.81 -13.05
N VAL A 303 -0.92 4.93 -13.71
CA VAL A 303 -1.58 6.20 -13.39
C VAL A 303 -3.09 6.03 -13.48
N SER A 304 -3.80 6.47 -12.45
CA SER A 304 -5.26 6.44 -12.36
C SER A 304 -5.89 7.82 -12.44
N SER A 305 -5.11 8.88 -12.22
CA SER A 305 -5.59 10.26 -12.30
C SER A 305 -4.49 11.26 -12.61
N ILE A 306 -4.84 12.35 -13.28
CA ILE A 306 -3.95 13.51 -13.45
C ILE A 306 -4.22 14.50 -12.33
N LYS A 307 -3.17 14.91 -11.62
CA LYS A 307 -3.23 15.87 -10.51
C LYS A 307 -2.89 17.29 -10.94
N GLY A 308 -2.12 17.44 -12.02
CA GLY A 308 -1.72 18.73 -12.57
C GLY A 308 -0.72 18.56 -13.72
N TYR A 309 -0.51 19.61 -14.50
CA TYR A 309 0.48 19.64 -15.59
C TYR A 309 0.84 21.09 -15.92
N SER A 310 2.02 21.32 -16.51
CA SER A 310 2.44 22.66 -16.94
C SER A 310 1.68 23.12 -18.18
N SER A 311 1.65 22.26 -19.21
CA SER A 311 1.03 22.52 -20.49
C SER A 311 0.67 21.20 -21.16
N GLN A 312 -0.18 21.27 -22.17
CA GLN A 312 -0.49 20.15 -23.05
C GLN A 312 -0.76 20.67 -24.47
N HIS A 313 -0.50 19.85 -25.48
CA HIS A 313 -0.63 20.26 -26.88
C HIS A 313 -2.08 20.63 -27.25
N ASN A 314 -3.04 19.78 -26.90
CA ASN A 314 -4.46 20.11 -26.95
C ASN A 314 -5.26 19.32 -25.89
N THR A 315 -6.59 19.42 -25.88
CA THR A 315 -7.46 18.84 -24.84
C THR A 315 -7.87 17.39 -25.07
N GLY A 316 -7.64 16.84 -26.26
CA GLY A 316 -8.00 15.47 -26.62
C GLY A 316 -6.79 14.62 -26.98
N SER A 317 -6.01 15.06 -27.96
CA SER A 317 -4.79 14.43 -28.43
C SER A 317 -3.56 15.07 -27.78
N TRP A 318 -2.54 14.27 -27.47
CA TRP A 318 -1.32 14.73 -26.76
C TRP A 318 -1.62 15.39 -25.40
N ALA A 319 -2.77 15.06 -24.80
CA ALA A 319 -3.27 15.63 -23.56
C ALA A 319 -2.70 14.89 -22.35
N ALA A 320 -2.61 15.55 -21.18
CA ALA A 320 -2.09 14.90 -19.96
C ALA A 320 -2.88 13.64 -19.58
N ILE A 321 -4.17 13.60 -19.89
CA ILE A 321 -5.06 12.47 -19.62
C ILE A 321 -4.62 11.18 -20.33
N GLN A 322 -3.86 11.28 -21.43
CA GLN A 322 -3.40 10.11 -22.19
C GLN A 322 -2.41 9.24 -21.41
N VAL A 323 -1.81 9.76 -20.33
CA VAL A 323 -0.89 9.00 -19.47
C VAL A 323 -1.62 8.01 -18.54
N ILE A 324 -2.94 8.10 -18.42
CA ILE A 324 -3.75 7.22 -17.57
C ILE A 324 -3.80 5.80 -18.15
N GLY A 325 -3.51 4.81 -17.30
CA GLY A 325 -3.59 3.40 -17.66
C GLY A 325 -2.32 2.85 -18.29
N ASN A 326 -2.51 1.78 -19.07
CA ASN A 326 -1.43 1.08 -19.76
C ASN A 326 -0.92 1.89 -20.97
N PRO A 327 0.30 1.63 -21.46
CA PRO A 327 0.85 2.32 -22.63
C PRO A 327 0.04 1.98 -23.89
N ASP A 328 -0.32 3.01 -24.67
CA ASP A 328 -1.04 2.87 -25.95
C ASP A 328 -0.09 2.90 -27.16
N VAL A 329 1.11 3.45 -26.99
CA VAL A 329 2.07 3.69 -28.09
C VAL A 329 3.28 2.77 -28.00
N TYR A 330 3.85 2.59 -26.81
CA TYR A 330 5.02 1.72 -26.61
C TYR A 330 4.71 0.27 -27.01
N PRO A 331 5.60 -0.45 -27.72
CA PRO A 331 7.01 -0.12 -28.00
C PRO A 331 7.25 0.74 -29.24
N ALA A 332 6.21 1.23 -29.93
CA ALA A 332 6.40 2.09 -31.10
C ALA A 332 7.04 3.44 -30.72
N TYR A 333 7.83 3.97 -31.64
CA TYR A 333 8.38 5.34 -31.58
C TYR A 333 7.65 6.23 -32.57
N GLY A 334 7.48 7.50 -32.21
CA GLY A 334 6.98 8.54 -33.12
C GLY A 334 5.99 9.47 -32.44
N ASP A 335 5.66 10.54 -33.15
CA ASP A 335 4.66 11.52 -32.74
C ASP A 335 3.25 10.91 -32.84
N LYS A 336 2.65 10.60 -31.69
CA LYS A 336 1.40 9.84 -31.60
C LYS A 336 0.45 10.47 -30.60
N GLN A 337 -0.79 10.70 -31.04
CA GLN A 337 -1.81 11.41 -30.26
C GLN A 337 -2.20 10.81 -28.90
N ASN A 338 -1.87 9.55 -28.62
CA ASN A 338 -2.19 8.87 -27.34
C ASN A 338 -1.03 8.98 -26.35
N THR A 339 -0.40 10.14 -26.26
CA THR A 339 0.68 10.45 -25.31
C THR A 339 0.39 11.78 -24.62
N TRP A 340 1.21 12.19 -23.66
CA TRP A 340 1.28 13.58 -23.22
C TRP A 340 2.43 14.30 -23.92
N ALA A 341 2.14 15.44 -24.54
CA ALA A 341 3.13 16.36 -25.08
C ALA A 341 2.82 17.80 -24.68
N GLN A 342 3.84 18.64 -24.71
CA GLN A 342 3.75 20.03 -24.26
C GLN A 342 3.03 20.91 -25.30
N ALA A 343 2.55 22.07 -24.87
CA ALA A 343 1.94 23.04 -25.79
C ALA A 343 2.93 23.51 -26.88
N SER A 344 2.42 23.76 -28.08
CA SER A 344 3.22 24.25 -29.20
C SER A 344 4.00 25.52 -28.80
N GLY A 345 5.31 25.51 -29.02
CA GLY A 345 6.21 26.60 -28.66
C GLY A 345 6.61 26.67 -27.18
N GLN A 346 6.11 25.78 -26.31
CA GLN A 346 6.44 25.74 -24.88
C GLN A 346 7.48 24.68 -24.54
N PHE A 347 8.56 24.60 -25.31
CA PHE A 347 9.66 23.66 -25.11
C PHE A 347 10.65 24.16 -24.05
N THR A 348 10.17 24.34 -22.81
CA THR A 348 10.98 24.86 -21.70
C THR A 348 11.62 23.74 -20.89
N ALA A 349 12.59 24.10 -20.06
CA ALA A 349 13.30 23.12 -19.23
C ALA A 349 12.47 22.57 -18.07
N ASN A 350 11.32 23.18 -17.73
CA ASN A 350 10.55 22.89 -16.51
C ASN A 350 9.10 22.49 -16.83
N GLN A 351 8.90 21.78 -17.93
CA GLN A 351 7.58 21.20 -18.23
C GLN A 351 7.32 20.06 -17.25
N TYR A 352 6.08 19.85 -16.82
CA TYR A 352 5.77 18.85 -15.83
C TYR A 352 4.41 18.20 -16.02
N ILE A 353 4.30 16.99 -15.50
CA ILE A 353 3.04 16.28 -15.26
C ILE A 353 3.04 15.72 -13.84
N GLN A 354 1.91 15.87 -13.14
CA GLN A 354 1.66 15.33 -11.82
C GLN A 354 0.59 14.25 -11.94
N VAL A 355 0.88 13.07 -11.42
CA VAL A 355 0.09 11.86 -11.62
C VAL A 355 -0.25 11.22 -10.28
N GLY A 356 -1.43 10.60 -10.22
CA GLY A 356 -1.94 9.87 -9.06
C GLY A 356 -2.18 8.40 -9.34
N TYR A 357 -2.10 7.58 -8.30
CA TYR A 357 -2.31 6.13 -8.31
C TYR A 357 -3.50 5.74 -7.43
N THR A 358 -4.00 4.50 -7.58
CA THR A 358 -5.19 4.02 -6.85
C THR A 358 -4.93 3.77 -5.36
N GLU A 359 -3.68 3.51 -4.96
CA GLU A 359 -3.27 3.33 -3.58
C GLU A 359 -1.85 3.86 -3.34
N SER A 360 -1.52 4.19 -2.09
CA SER A 360 -0.18 4.65 -1.72
C SER A 360 0.78 3.48 -1.54
N LEU A 361 1.94 3.54 -2.21
CA LEU A 361 2.99 2.52 -2.12
C LEU A 361 4.29 3.10 -1.56
N TYR A 362 5.09 2.26 -0.90
CA TYR A 362 6.53 2.49 -0.80
C TYR A 362 7.15 2.17 -2.16
N ILE A 363 7.30 3.20 -3.00
CA ILE A 363 7.77 3.05 -4.37
C ILE A 363 9.21 2.55 -4.37
N LYS A 364 9.45 1.47 -5.12
CA LYS A 364 10.76 0.86 -5.33
C LYS A 364 11.28 1.08 -6.74
N GLN A 365 10.39 1.10 -7.73
CA GLN A 365 10.71 1.36 -9.13
C GLN A 365 9.62 2.21 -9.78
N ILE A 366 10.01 2.96 -10.80
CA ILE A 366 9.13 3.79 -11.63
C ILE A 366 9.51 3.49 -13.07
N HIS A 367 8.53 3.20 -13.92
CA HIS A 367 8.70 3.05 -15.36
C HIS A 367 7.97 4.21 -16.05
N ILE A 368 8.71 5.02 -16.80
CA ILE A 368 8.16 6.09 -17.64
C ILE A 368 8.34 5.67 -19.09
N TYR A 369 7.23 5.51 -19.81
CA TYR A 369 7.22 5.05 -21.20
C TYR A 369 7.38 6.29 -22.10
N GLU A 370 8.61 6.56 -22.54
CA GLU A 370 8.92 7.70 -23.40
C GLU A 370 8.92 7.24 -24.87
N THR A 371 8.08 7.85 -25.72
CA THR A 371 7.78 7.34 -27.07
C THR A 371 8.11 8.32 -28.21
N TYR A 372 8.39 9.58 -27.90
CA TYR A 372 8.93 10.55 -28.87
C TYR A 372 9.92 11.51 -28.21
N ASN A 373 11.09 11.69 -28.84
CA ASN A 373 12.24 12.42 -28.29
C ASN A 373 12.49 12.16 -26.78
N ALA A 374 12.62 10.89 -26.41
CA ALA A 374 12.86 10.45 -25.03
C ALA A 374 14.13 11.04 -24.39
N GLY A 375 14.28 10.87 -23.09
CA GLY A 375 15.47 11.31 -22.33
C GLY A 375 15.35 12.73 -21.73
N GLY A 376 14.17 13.36 -21.87
CA GLY A 376 13.90 14.68 -21.32
C GLY A 376 13.59 14.69 -19.83
N VAL A 377 13.16 13.57 -19.22
CA VAL A 377 12.85 13.52 -17.78
C VAL A 377 14.09 13.90 -16.96
N LYS A 378 13.99 14.96 -16.15
CA LYS A 378 15.11 15.49 -15.36
C LYS A 378 14.92 15.48 -13.84
N GLU A 379 13.69 15.38 -13.37
CA GLU A 379 13.39 15.33 -11.94
C GLU A 379 12.10 14.54 -11.67
N ILE A 380 12.13 13.73 -10.61
CA ILE A 380 10.97 12.99 -10.10
C ILE A 380 10.85 13.31 -8.61
N LYS A 381 9.67 13.80 -8.20
CA LYS A 381 9.34 14.03 -6.78
C LYS A 381 8.16 13.17 -6.34
N SER A 382 8.18 12.83 -5.06
CA SER A 382 7.07 12.20 -4.35
C SER A 382 6.42 13.20 -3.40
N LEU A 383 5.10 13.16 -3.29
CA LEU A 383 4.37 13.98 -2.31
C LEU A 383 4.39 13.28 -0.95
N ASN A 384 4.92 13.96 0.07
CA ASN A 384 4.99 13.43 1.42
C ASN A 384 3.70 13.70 2.23
N PRO A 385 3.52 13.08 3.41
CA PRO A 385 2.31 13.26 4.22
C PRO A 385 2.07 14.69 4.73
N SER A 386 3.08 15.56 4.75
CA SER A 386 2.91 16.98 5.09
C SER A 386 2.50 17.84 3.88
N GLY A 387 2.28 17.24 2.71
CA GLY A 387 1.92 17.92 1.48
C GLY A 387 3.10 18.61 0.79
N GLN A 388 4.34 18.25 1.14
CA GLN A 388 5.56 18.78 0.56
C GLN A 388 6.16 17.80 -0.46
N TRP A 389 6.75 18.35 -1.51
CA TRP A 389 7.41 17.54 -2.54
C TRP A 389 8.84 17.18 -2.12
N GLU A 390 9.16 15.88 -2.14
CA GLU A 390 10.52 15.38 -1.93
C GLU A 390 11.09 14.81 -3.24
N THR A 391 12.25 15.33 -3.66
CA THR A 391 12.96 14.82 -4.84
C THR A 391 13.51 13.43 -4.55
N ILE A 392 13.04 12.44 -5.33
CA ILE A 392 13.48 11.04 -5.24
C ILE A 392 14.41 10.65 -6.38
N TRP A 393 14.46 11.42 -7.46
CA TRP A 393 15.49 11.28 -8.49
C TRP A 393 15.66 12.61 -9.25
N SER A 394 16.88 12.92 -9.69
CA SER A 394 17.16 14.07 -10.53
C SER A 394 18.44 13.89 -11.34
N THR A 395 18.55 14.60 -12.47
CA THR A 395 19.77 14.71 -13.27
C THR A 395 19.94 16.13 -13.81
N ASN A 396 21.18 16.52 -14.08
CA ASN A 396 21.52 17.72 -14.86
C ASN A 396 21.93 17.37 -16.31
N GLN A 397 21.83 16.11 -16.71
CA GLN A 397 22.24 15.58 -18.02
C GLN A 397 21.03 14.97 -18.77
N ALA A 398 19.96 15.75 -18.93
CA ALA A 398 18.89 15.36 -19.85
C ALA A 398 19.42 15.30 -21.29
N GLN A 399 18.88 14.40 -22.10
CA GLN A 399 19.38 14.13 -23.45
C GLN A 399 18.24 13.85 -24.41
N ARG A 400 18.45 14.14 -25.69
CA ARG A 400 17.49 13.77 -26.73
C ARG A 400 17.80 12.37 -27.25
N ILE A 401 16.83 11.47 -27.12
CA ILE A 401 16.90 10.08 -27.57
C ILE A 401 15.78 9.85 -28.58
N GLN A 402 16.15 9.53 -29.82
CA GLN A 402 15.19 9.30 -30.91
C GLN A 402 14.81 7.82 -31.06
N THR A 403 14.48 7.20 -29.94
CA THR A 403 13.88 5.85 -29.86
C THR A 403 12.89 5.83 -28.71
N SER A 404 11.90 4.94 -28.78
CA SER A 404 11.04 4.63 -27.64
C SER A 404 11.86 3.88 -26.58
N ARG A 405 11.55 4.10 -25.29
CA ARG A 405 12.18 3.38 -24.19
C ARG A 405 11.29 3.35 -22.95
N ILE A 406 11.59 2.40 -22.07
CA ILE A 406 11.13 2.43 -20.68
C ILE A 406 12.24 3.06 -19.85
N PHE A 407 12.01 4.29 -19.39
CA PHE A 407 12.92 4.95 -18.48
C PHE A 407 12.65 4.54 -17.03
N SER A 408 13.66 3.93 -16.40
CA SER A 408 13.58 3.39 -15.04
C SER A 408 14.80 3.79 -14.21
N PRO A 409 14.89 5.05 -13.74
CA PRO A 409 16.04 5.50 -12.97
C PRO A 409 16.09 4.86 -11.57
N PRO A 410 17.28 4.74 -10.95
CA PRO A 410 17.39 4.40 -9.53
C PRO A 410 16.84 5.55 -8.68
N ILE A 411 15.84 5.28 -7.85
CA ILE A 411 15.21 6.29 -6.98
C ILE A 411 15.74 6.22 -5.54
N LYS A 412 15.81 7.39 -4.89
CA LYS A 412 15.97 7.51 -3.44
C LYS A 412 14.72 6.95 -2.76
N ARG A 413 14.91 6.00 -1.84
CA ARG A 413 13.82 5.43 -1.05
C ARG A 413 13.24 6.48 -0.10
N THR A 414 11.92 6.54 -0.02
CA THR A 414 11.17 7.36 0.94
C THR A 414 10.87 6.54 2.20
N SER A 415 10.76 7.22 3.35
CA SER A 415 10.30 6.63 4.62
C SER A 415 8.77 6.61 4.75
N PHE A 416 8.06 7.07 3.72
CA PHE A 416 6.60 7.16 3.66
C PHE A 416 6.06 6.56 2.35
N PRO A 417 4.84 6.00 2.36
CA PRO A 417 4.16 5.61 1.14
C PRO A 417 3.57 6.86 0.44
N THR A 418 3.44 6.81 -0.89
CA THR A 418 2.83 7.88 -1.67
C THR A 418 1.98 7.30 -2.79
N ASP A 419 0.94 8.02 -3.18
CA ASP A 419 0.12 7.74 -4.36
C ASP A 419 0.29 8.84 -5.43
N THR A 420 1.24 9.75 -5.28
CA THR A 420 1.32 10.96 -6.09
C THR A 420 2.77 11.28 -6.46
N LEU A 421 3.02 11.44 -7.75
CA LEU A 421 4.32 11.81 -8.31
C LEU A 421 4.26 13.12 -9.09
N HIS A 422 5.37 13.86 -9.09
CA HIS A 422 5.63 15.00 -9.97
C HIS A 422 6.82 14.68 -10.86
N ILE A 423 6.60 14.70 -12.17
CA ILE A 423 7.63 14.41 -13.19
C ILE A 423 7.95 15.69 -13.95
N THR A 424 9.19 16.14 -13.87
CA THR A 424 9.69 17.31 -14.61
C THR A 424 10.49 16.85 -15.81
N VAL A 425 10.21 17.46 -16.97
CA VAL A 425 10.81 17.19 -18.26
C VAL A 425 11.48 18.44 -18.80
N ASP A 426 12.74 18.29 -19.22
CA ASP A 426 13.47 19.28 -19.99
C ASP A 426 13.18 19.09 -21.48
N CYS A 427 12.36 19.96 -22.06
CA CYS A 427 12.05 19.90 -23.49
C CYS A 427 13.08 20.66 -24.35
N THR A 428 13.99 21.43 -23.72
CA THR A 428 14.99 22.21 -24.46
C THR A 428 16.02 21.31 -25.13
N VAL A 429 16.28 20.13 -24.57
CA VAL A 429 17.23 19.15 -25.13
C VAL A 429 16.76 18.61 -26.48
N ALA A 430 15.45 18.51 -26.69
CA ALA A 430 14.87 18.13 -27.97
C ALA A 430 14.66 19.33 -28.90
N GLY A 431 14.41 20.52 -28.33
CA GLY A 431 13.97 21.71 -29.08
C GLY A 431 12.60 21.55 -29.73
N THR A 432 11.86 20.51 -29.34
CA THR A 432 10.56 20.12 -29.87
C THR A 432 9.82 19.24 -28.84
N TYR A 433 8.72 18.60 -29.23
CA TYR A 433 7.88 17.77 -28.38
C TYR A 433 8.65 16.60 -27.78
N VAL A 434 8.45 16.37 -26.48
CA VAL A 434 8.84 15.15 -25.75
C VAL A 434 7.56 14.47 -25.31
N GLU A 435 7.42 13.18 -25.61
CA GLU A 435 6.17 12.45 -25.38
C GLU A 435 6.32 11.35 -24.34
N ILE A 436 5.41 11.36 -23.37
CA ILE A 436 5.23 10.31 -22.36
C ILE A 436 3.91 9.61 -22.65
N ASP A 437 3.99 8.32 -22.92
CA ASP A 437 2.83 7.45 -23.20
C ASP A 437 2.15 7.01 -21.91
N ALA A 438 2.91 6.46 -20.96
CA ALA A 438 2.36 5.98 -19.69
C ALA A 438 3.39 6.07 -18.57
N ILE A 439 2.91 5.96 -17.33
CA ILE A 439 3.76 5.86 -16.14
C ILE A 439 3.25 4.72 -15.24
N GLN A 440 4.17 3.87 -14.80
CA GLN A 440 3.92 2.77 -13.87
C GLN A 440 4.78 2.96 -12.64
N ILE A 441 4.25 2.65 -11.46
CA ILE A 441 5.03 2.47 -10.24
C ILE A 441 5.00 1.03 -9.81
N LYS A 442 6.08 0.60 -9.19
CA LYS A 442 6.18 -0.70 -8.52
C LYS A 442 6.66 -0.50 -7.10
N GLY A 443 5.95 -1.07 -6.14
CA GLY A 443 6.29 -0.88 -4.73
C GLY A 443 5.51 -1.80 -3.81
N SER A 444 5.88 -1.75 -2.54
CA SER A 444 5.22 -2.53 -1.51
C SER A 444 4.09 -1.74 -0.87
N ARG A 445 2.95 -2.41 -0.63
CA ARG A 445 1.87 -1.87 0.20
C ARG A 445 2.37 -1.61 1.61
N THR A 446 1.72 -0.69 2.31
CA THR A 446 1.88 -0.58 3.76
C THR A 446 1.45 -1.91 4.40
N ASN A 447 2.32 -2.58 5.17
CA ASN A 447 1.90 -3.74 5.96
C ASN A 447 1.00 -3.23 7.08
N GLY A 448 -0.28 -3.08 6.75
CA GLY A 448 -1.35 -2.67 7.64
C GLY A 448 -2.64 -3.21 7.07
N LYS A 449 -3.07 -4.38 7.55
CA LYS A 449 -4.43 -4.88 7.31
C LYS A 449 -5.42 -3.80 7.77
N ARG A 450 -5.94 -2.98 6.85
CA ARG A 450 -7.16 -2.22 7.10
C ARG A 450 -8.35 -3.10 6.71
N ASN A 451 -8.71 -4.00 7.62
CA ASN A 451 -10.13 -4.31 7.78
C ASN A 451 -10.77 -3.06 8.38
N PHE A 452 -11.36 -2.21 7.55
CA PHE A 452 -12.19 -1.10 8.00
C PHE A 452 -13.38 -1.68 8.80
N ARG A 453 -13.30 -1.65 10.14
CA ARG A 453 -14.48 -1.71 11.01
C ARG A 453 -14.97 -0.28 11.23
N LEU A 454 -16.02 0.11 10.50
CA LEU A 454 -16.73 1.36 10.76
C LEU A 454 -17.51 1.26 12.08
N SER A 455 -16.98 1.85 13.16
CA SER A 455 -17.78 2.13 14.36
C SER A 455 -18.73 3.30 14.09
N HIS A 456 -19.99 3.00 13.76
CA HIS A 456 -21.04 4.01 13.70
C HIS A 456 -21.52 4.33 15.13
N LYS A 457 -21.12 5.48 15.67
CA LYS A 457 -21.92 6.21 16.66
C LYS A 457 -22.47 7.46 15.97
N CYS A 458 -23.76 7.44 15.64
CA CYS A 458 -24.49 8.61 15.16
C CYS A 458 -24.70 9.62 16.30
N PRO A 459 -24.49 10.92 16.10
CA PRO A 459 -25.06 11.95 16.94
C PRO A 459 -26.52 12.18 16.51
N HIS A 460 -27.44 12.08 17.47
CA HIS A 460 -28.82 12.58 17.31
C HIS A 460 -28.82 14.10 17.16
N VAL A 461 -29.31 14.61 16.04
CA VAL A 461 -29.77 16.00 15.94
C VAL A 461 -31.30 15.98 16.01
N ARG A 462 -31.85 16.51 17.11
CA ARG A 462 -33.27 16.86 17.23
C ARG A 462 -33.50 18.18 16.50
N LEU A 463 -34.38 18.17 15.50
CA LEU A 463 -34.97 19.38 14.94
C LEU A 463 -36.00 19.93 15.94
N GLY A 464 -35.77 21.14 16.45
CA GLY A 464 -36.78 21.94 17.12
C GLY A 464 -37.44 22.88 16.10
N PHE A 465 -38.75 22.79 15.95
CA PHE A 465 -39.58 23.82 15.33
C PHE A 465 -39.73 24.99 16.31
N TRP A 466 -39.52 26.22 15.82
CA TRP A 466 -40.37 27.40 16.01
C TRP A 466 -40.11 28.38 14.87
#